data_AF-X1DFD5-F1
#
_entry.id   AF-X1DFD5-F1
#
_cell.length_a   1.000
_cell.length_b   1.000
_cell.length_c   1.000
_cell.angle_alpha   90.00
_cell.angle_beta   90.00
_cell.angle_gamma   90.00
#
_symmetry.space_group_name_H-M   'P 1'
#
loop_
_entity.id
_entity.type
_entity.pdbx_description
1 polymer ?
#
loop_
_entity_poly.entity_id
_entity_poly.type
_entity_poly.pdbx_seq_one_letter_code
_entity_poly.pdbx_strand_id
1 'polypeptide(L)'
;ETIPFENLQKPYIIKANHGCSWNIIVENSLDRVAVLHRLNRWLIGKFGIKRYEWAYSEIKPLILIEKLLKDKNDNIPNDYRFWMFDGKCKLISVTSKRFTNKKFTYYNTNWNKLNVKRYGIETDIIKKPTKLKEMISLAEKLSIDFDFVRIDFFVVDEDIYCGEISHYPTAGMARFEPQEFDFKLGKYWNLRRYKSMNNYKIKEILGSKMCLIPSDIGLSKQLIEHGIREEASVKFMKEILQPDWTVIDIGANLGYYALLEANYVKKFMQ
;
A
#
# COMPACT_ATOMS: atom_id res chain seq x y z
N GLU A 1 -17.11 -10.30 -25.86
CA GLU A 1 -17.44 -8.93 -25.40
C GLU A 1 -18.50 -9.03 -24.32
N THR A 2 -18.35 -8.31 -23.20
CA THR A 2 -19.26 -8.43 -22.03
C THR A 2 -19.67 -7.08 -21.42
N ILE A 3 -19.25 -5.95 -22.01
CA ILE A 3 -19.62 -4.62 -21.51
C ILE A 3 -20.92 -4.16 -22.21
N PRO A 4 -22.03 -3.94 -21.49
CA PRO A 4 -23.30 -3.55 -22.09
C PRO A 4 -23.34 -2.03 -22.35
N PHE A 5 -22.52 -1.54 -23.28
CA PHE A 5 -22.34 -0.11 -23.55
C PHE A 5 -23.66 0.65 -23.77
N GLU A 6 -24.63 0.02 -24.43
CA GLU A 6 -25.94 0.62 -24.72
C GLU A 6 -26.79 0.84 -23.46
N ASN A 7 -26.54 0.10 -22.39
CA ASN A 7 -27.30 0.20 -21.13
C ASN A 7 -26.63 1.11 -20.09
N LEU A 8 -25.46 1.67 -20.39
CA LEU A 8 -24.72 2.51 -19.46
C LEU A 8 -25.25 3.94 -19.48
N GLN A 9 -25.69 4.42 -18.33
CA GLN A 9 -26.07 5.82 -18.17
C GLN A 9 -24.83 6.71 -18.20
N LYS A 10 -24.80 7.65 -19.15
CA LYS A 10 -23.74 8.65 -19.29
C LYS A 10 -24.01 9.84 -18.35
N PRO A 11 -22.95 10.55 -17.88
CA PRO A 11 -21.54 10.24 -18.08
C PRO A 11 -21.01 9.17 -17.11
N TYR A 12 -20.01 8.40 -17.56
CA TYR A 12 -19.37 7.37 -16.74
C TYR A 12 -17.86 7.33 -16.96
N ILE A 13 -17.16 6.66 -16.04
CA ILE A 13 -15.72 6.43 -16.11
C ILE A 13 -15.44 4.93 -16.12
N ILE A 14 -14.62 4.49 -17.06
CA ILE A 14 -14.11 3.12 -17.15
C ILE A 14 -12.72 3.08 -16.50
N LYS A 15 -12.44 2.10 -15.66
CA LYS A 15 -11.15 1.93 -14.97
C LYS A 15 -10.70 0.47 -15.03
N ALA A 16 -9.39 0.24 -15.04
CA ALA A 16 -8.84 -1.07 -14.73
C ALA A 16 -8.48 -1.13 -13.24
N ASN A 17 -8.81 -2.23 -12.57
CA ASN A 17 -8.60 -2.40 -11.12
C ASN A 17 -7.15 -2.67 -10.69
N HIS A 18 -6.25 -2.94 -11.64
CA HIS A 18 -4.91 -3.47 -11.37
C HIS A 18 -3.80 -2.57 -11.95
N GLY A 19 -4.05 -1.26 -12.02
CA GLY A 19 -3.04 -0.31 -12.49
C GLY A 19 -3.35 1.14 -12.19
N CYS A 20 -2.39 2.02 -12.46
CA CYS A 20 -2.52 3.46 -12.23
C CYS A 20 -2.74 4.22 -13.54
N SER A 21 -3.59 5.26 -13.49
CA SER A 21 -3.94 6.12 -14.63
C SER A 21 -4.58 5.38 -15.81
N TRP A 22 -5.05 4.15 -15.58
CA TRP A 22 -5.81 3.37 -16.55
C TRP A 22 -7.29 3.66 -16.40
N ASN A 23 -7.70 4.81 -16.91
CA ASN A 23 -9.08 5.27 -16.90
C ASN A 23 -9.48 5.95 -18.21
N ILE A 24 -10.76 5.88 -18.55
CA ILE A 24 -11.37 6.51 -19.73
C ILE A 24 -12.66 7.19 -19.29
N ILE A 25 -12.77 8.49 -19.52
CA ILE A 25 -13.99 9.25 -19.28
C ILE A 25 -14.86 9.18 -20.53
N VAL A 26 -16.14 8.85 -20.35
CA VAL A 26 -17.14 8.84 -21.41
C VAL A 26 -18.23 9.85 -21.06
N GLU A 27 -18.21 10.98 -21.77
CA GLU A 27 -19.15 12.08 -21.63
C GLU A 27 -20.43 11.83 -22.45
N ASN A 28 -20.29 11.79 -23.78
CA ASN A 28 -21.42 11.74 -24.72
C ASN A 28 -21.29 10.59 -25.71
N SER A 29 -20.19 10.55 -26.46
CA SER A 29 -19.91 9.51 -27.46
C SER A 29 -18.65 8.72 -27.09
N LEU A 30 -18.55 7.52 -27.65
CA LEU A 30 -17.49 6.57 -27.39
C LEU A 30 -17.07 5.92 -28.71
N ASP A 31 -15.78 5.97 -29.03
CA ASP A 31 -15.22 5.05 -30.02
C ASP A 31 -15.04 3.67 -29.37
N ARG A 32 -16.03 2.79 -29.60
CA ARG A 32 -16.07 1.46 -29.01
C ARG A 32 -14.86 0.62 -29.40
N VAL A 33 -14.39 0.72 -30.64
CA VAL A 33 -13.26 -0.07 -31.13
C VAL A 33 -11.98 0.37 -30.43
N ALA A 34 -11.72 1.69 -30.39
CA ALA A 34 -10.55 2.22 -29.71
C ALA A 34 -10.55 1.92 -28.20
N VAL A 35 -11.72 2.00 -27.55
CA VAL A 35 -11.84 1.68 -26.14
C VAL A 35 -11.62 0.20 -25.87
N LEU A 36 -12.28 -0.71 -26.59
CA LEU A 36 -12.06 -2.14 -26.42
C LEU A 36 -10.60 -2.53 -26.64
N HIS A 37 -9.95 -1.96 -27.66
CA HIS A 37 -8.53 -2.17 -27.89
C HIS A 37 -7.67 -1.72 -26.70
N ARG A 38 -7.96 -0.56 -26.11
CA ARG A 38 -7.26 -0.05 -24.93
C ARG A 38 -7.51 -0.92 -23.69
N LEU A 39 -8.75 -1.34 -23.45
CA LEU A 39 -9.11 -2.20 -22.31
C LEU A 39 -8.44 -3.57 -22.41
N ASN A 40 -8.44 -4.20 -23.59
CA ASN A 40 -7.75 -5.47 -23.81
C ASN A 40 -6.24 -5.35 -23.52
N ARG A 41 -5.62 -4.23 -23.92
CA ARG A 41 -4.22 -3.95 -23.60
C ARG A 41 -3.97 -3.80 -22.10
N TRP A 42 -4.89 -3.17 -21.38
CA TRP A 42 -4.80 -3.05 -19.92
C TRP A 42 -4.94 -4.40 -19.24
N LEU A 43 -5.92 -5.22 -19.63
CA LEU A 43 -6.19 -6.53 -19.01
C LEU A 43 -5.03 -7.51 -19.09
N ILE A 44 -4.18 -7.43 -20.11
CA ILE A 44 -2.95 -8.24 -20.23
C ILE A 44 -1.72 -7.54 -19.64
N GLY A 45 -1.87 -6.31 -19.17
CA GLY A 45 -0.78 -5.45 -18.72
C GLY A 45 -0.28 -5.83 -17.32
N LYS A 46 1.00 -6.18 -17.21
CA LYS A 46 1.64 -6.52 -15.93
C LYS A 46 2.11 -5.26 -15.18
N PHE A 47 1.17 -4.43 -14.72
CA PHE A 47 1.47 -3.14 -14.07
C PHE A 47 2.33 -3.30 -12.80
N GLY A 48 1.95 -4.21 -11.89
CA GLY A 48 2.66 -4.43 -10.62
C GLY A 48 4.14 -4.73 -10.81
N ILE A 49 4.48 -5.62 -11.75
CA ILE A 49 5.87 -5.94 -12.11
C ILE A 49 6.61 -4.70 -12.63
N LYS A 50 6.00 -3.93 -13.54
CA LYS A 50 6.65 -2.76 -14.16
C LYS A 50 6.89 -1.62 -13.18
N ARG A 51 6.14 -1.55 -12.09
CA ARG A 51 6.19 -0.45 -11.11
C ARG A 51 6.74 -0.85 -9.75
N TYR A 52 7.16 -2.11 -9.59
CA TYR A 52 7.61 -2.67 -8.31
C TYR A 52 6.52 -2.62 -7.22
N GLU A 53 5.26 -2.68 -7.63
CA GLU A 53 4.10 -2.68 -6.75
C GLU A 53 3.51 -4.10 -6.74
N TRP A 54 4.15 -5.00 -6.00
CA TRP A 54 3.92 -6.46 -6.06
C TRP A 54 2.44 -6.84 -5.87
N ALA A 55 1.71 -6.18 -4.97
CA ALA A 55 0.33 -6.52 -4.65
C ALA A 55 -0.62 -6.33 -5.85
N TYR A 56 -0.31 -5.44 -6.80
CA TYR A 56 -1.08 -5.34 -8.05
C TYR A 56 -0.96 -6.59 -8.94
N SER A 57 0.09 -7.40 -8.77
CA SER A 57 0.31 -8.62 -9.56
C SER A 57 -0.60 -9.77 -9.12
N GLU A 58 -1.13 -9.71 -7.90
CA GLU A 58 -2.05 -10.70 -7.33
C GLU A 58 -3.52 -10.38 -7.64
N ILE A 59 -3.80 -9.17 -8.14
CA ILE A 59 -5.16 -8.74 -8.46
C ILE A 59 -5.58 -9.38 -9.77
N LYS A 60 -6.71 -10.10 -9.76
CA LYS A 60 -7.36 -10.56 -10.99
C LYS A 60 -7.73 -9.34 -11.85
N PRO A 61 -7.19 -9.22 -13.08
CA PRO A 61 -7.49 -8.10 -13.96
C PRO A 61 -8.98 -8.01 -14.32
N LEU A 62 -9.60 -6.88 -13.97
CA LEU A 62 -11.00 -6.57 -14.26
C LEU A 62 -11.17 -5.12 -14.71
N ILE A 63 -12.27 -4.87 -15.43
CA ILE A 63 -12.72 -3.53 -15.79
C ILE A 63 -13.89 -3.14 -14.87
N LEU A 64 -13.78 -1.94 -14.30
CA LEU A 64 -14.80 -1.29 -13.48
C LEU A 64 -15.41 -0.15 -14.29
N ILE A 65 -16.72 0.01 -14.19
CA ILE A 65 -17.45 1.14 -14.79
C ILE A 65 -18.27 1.79 -13.69
N GLU A 66 -18.03 3.08 -13.46
CA GLU A 66 -18.63 3.84 -12.38
C GLU A 66 -19.26 5.12 -12.93
N LYS A 67 -20.25 5.65 -12.22
CA LYS A 67 -20.79 6.99 -12.52
C LYS A 67 -19.65 8.01 -12.45
N LEU A 68 -19.59 8.91 -13.42
CA LEU A 68 -18.66 10.02 -13.37
C LEU A 68 -19.18 11.07 -12.39
N LEU A 69 -18.41 11.35 -11.35
CA LEU A 69 -18.73 12.41 -10.40
C LEU A 69 -18.41 13.78 -11.01
N LYS A 70 -19.38 14.68 -10.97
CA LYS A 70 -19.26 16.09 -11.38
C LYS A 70 -19.98 16.98 -10.37
N ASP A 71 -19.47 18.19 -10.18
CA ASP A 71 -20.18 19.21 -9.39
C ASP A 71 -21.33 19.85 -10.17
N LYS A 72 -22.12 20.69 -9.50
CA LYS A 72 -23.23 21.44 -10.10
C LYS A 72 -22.86 22.34 -11.30
N ASN A 73 -21.57 22.62 -11.50
CA ASN A 73 -21.05 23.40 -12.61
C ASN A 73 -20.43 22.50 -13.70
N ASP A 74 -20.74 21.20 -13.68
CA ASP A 74 -20.23 20.18 -14.60
C ASP A 74 -18.70 19.95 -14.53
N ASN A 75 -18.04 20.39 -13.44
CA ASN A 75 -16.61 20.19 -13.25
C ASN A 75 -16.31 18.88 -12.51
N ILE A 76 -15.17 18.29 -12.85
CA ILE A 76 -14.62 17.17 -12.07
C ILE A 76 -14.22 17.68 -10.68
N PRO A 77 -14.73 17.05 -9.59
CA PRO A 77 -14.43 17.48 -8.23
C PRO A 77 -12.95 17.33 -7.90
N ASN A 78 -12.49 18.15 -6.97
CA ASN A 78 -11.15 18.01 -6.41
C ASN A 78 -11.00 16.65 -5.70
N ASP A 79 -9.81 16.06 -5.84
CA ASP A 79 -9.44 14.83 -5.14
C ASP A 79 -8.68 15.20 -3.86
N TYR A 80 -9.33 14.98 -2.71
CA TYR A 80 -8.80 15.25 -1.38
C TYR A 80 -8.19 13.98 -0.81
N ARG A 81 -6.86 13.95 -0.65
CA ARG A 81 -6.15 12.79 -0.13
C ARG A 81 -5.57 13.05 1.24
N PHE A 82 -5.92 12.21 2.18
CA PHE A 82 -5.54 12.28 3.58
C PHE A 82 -4.44 11.25 3.83
N TRP A 83 -3.26 11.71 4.21
CA TRP A 83 -2.12 10.86 4.52
C TRP A 83 -2.17 10.52 6.00
N MET A 84 -2.49 9.26 6.26
CA MET A 84 -2.78 8.72 7.57
C MET A 84 -1.56 7.97 8.08
N PHE A 85 -1.19 8.26 9.32
CA PHE A 85 -0.12 7.59 10.04
C PHE A 85 -0.67 7.19 11.41
N ASP A 86 -0.65 5.90 11.73
CA ASP A 86 -1.23 5.32 12.95
C ASP A 86 -2.64 5.83 13.27
N GLY A 87 -3.55 5.78 12.30
CA GLY A 87 -4.91 6.25 12.53
C GLY A 87 -5.09 7.77 12.57
N LYS A 88 -4.03 8.57 12.30
CA LYS A 88 -4.06 10.04 12.40
C LYS A 88 -3.64 10.74 11.12
N CYS A 89 -4.44 11.74 10.71
CA CYS A 89 -4.12 12.53 9.53
C CYS A 89 -2.95 13.48 9.83
N LYS A 90 -1.90 13.43 8.99
CA LYS A 90 -0.72 14.32 9.14
C LYS A 90 -0.53 15.27 7.97
N LEU A 91 -1.04 14.91 6.79
CA LEU A 91 -0.93 15.71 5.58
C LEU A 91 -2.20 15.56 4.76
N ILE A 92 -2.66 16.66 4.18
CA ILE A 92 -3.74 16.67 3.21
C ILE A 92 -3.16 17.13 1.88
N SER A 93 -3.35 16.35 0.82
CA SER A 93 -2.97 16.74 -0.53
C SER A 93 -4.21 16.83 -1.40
N VAL A 94 -4.38 17.95 -2.09
CA VAL A 94 -5.48 18.19 -3.01
C VAL A 94 -4.97 18.16 -4.44
N THR A 95 -5.60 17.35 -5.28
CA THR A 95 -5.38 17.39 -6.73
C THR A 95 -6.52 18.13 -7.40
N SER A 96 -6.23 19.32 -7.93
CA SER A 96 -7.16 20.06 -8.78
C SER A 96 -6.86 19.78 -10.25
N LYS A 97 -7.87 20.02 -11.11
CA LYS A 97 -7.73 19.96 -12.58
C LYS A 97 -7.13 18.63 -13.07
N ARG A 98 -7.56 17.51 -12.46
CA ARG A 98 -6.94 16.18 -12.60
C ARG A 98 -6.70 15.74 -14.04
N PHE A 99 -7.62 16.04 -14.95
CA PHE A 99 -7.60 15.60 -16.34
C PHE A 99 -7.18 16.70 -17.33
N THR A 100 -6.83 17.89 -16.84
CA THR A 100 -6.36 19.02 -17.65
C THR A 100 -4.97 19.44 -17.14
N ASN A 101 -4.83 20.62 -16.53
CA ASN A 101 -3.58 21.09 -15.95
C ASN A 101 -3.47 20.66 -14.48
N LYS A 102 -3.14 19.38 -14.26
CA LYS A 102 -3.13 18.75 -12.94
C LYS A 102 -2.17 19.47 -11.98
N LYS A 103 -2.68 19.90 -10.84
CA LYS A 103 -1.91 20.57 -9.78
C LYS A 103 -2.00 19.81 -8.47
N PHE A 104 -0.94 19.87 -7.65
CA PHE A 104 -0.88 19.21 -6.35
C PHE A 104 -0.61 20.24 -5.27
N THR A 105 -1.58 20.45 -4.38
CA THR A 105 -1.45 21.41 -3.28
C THR A 105 -1.50 20.68 -1.94
N TYR A 106 -0.60 21.05 -1.02
CA TYR A 106 -0.47 20.40 0.28
C TYR A 106 -0.91 21.32 1.41
N TYR A 107 -1.60 20.75 2.38
CA TYR A 107 -2.15 21.44 3.55
C TYR A 107 -1.87 20.62 4.81
N ASN A 108 -1.77 21.31 5.95
CA ASN A 108 -1.93 20.64 7.25
C ASN A 108 -3.41 20.42 7.58
N THR A 109 -3.69 19.73 8.69
CA THR A 109 -5.06 19.42 9.16
C THR A 109 -5.90 20.66 9.51
N ASN A 110 -5.27 21.81 9.77
CA ASN A 110 -5.95 23.08 10.01
C ASN A 110 -6.31 23.83 8.71
N TRP A 111 -5.96 23.26 7.54
CA TRP A 111 -6.10 23.87 6.22
C TRP A 111 -5.13 25.02 5.93
N ASN A 112 -3.99 25.07 6.61
CA ASN A 112 -2.92 26.00 6.25
C ASN A 112 -2.12 25.38 5.10
N LYS A 113 -2.01 26.12 3.99
CA LYS A 113 -1.22 25.70 2.83
C LYS A 113 0.25 25.56 3.23
N LEU A 114 0.87 24.46 2.84
CA LEU A 114 2.28 24.19 3.06
C LEU A 114 3.09 24.66 1.86
N ASN A 115 4.26 25.25 2.08
CA ASN A 115 5.21 25.59 1.03
C ASN A 115 6.02 24.35 0.64
N VAL A 116 5.33 23.37 0.07
CA VAL A 116 5.90 22.08 -0.33
C VAL A 116 5.42 21.77 -1.75
N LYS A 117 6.31 21.24 -2.58
CA LYS A 117 6.01 20.78 -3.93
C LYS A 117 6.36 19.31 -4.08
N ARG A 118 5.77 18.68 -5.10
CA ARG A 118 6.14 17.33 -5.53
C ARG A 118 6.47 17.39 -7.02
N TYR A 119 7.67 16.94 -7.39
CA TYR A 119 8.18 16.97 -8.77
C TYR A 119 8.13 18.37 -9.43
N GLY A 120 8.36 19.45 -8.67
CA GLY A 120 8.28 20.82 -9.19
C GLY A 120 6.89 21.29 -9.68
N ILE A 121 5.83 20.51 -9.48
CA ILE A 121 4.49 20.81 -10.00
C ILE A 121 3.91 22.04 -9.30
N GLU A 122 3.22 22.90 -10.06
CA GLU A 122 2.52 24.07 -9.55
C GLU A 122 1.46 23.72 -8.50
N THR A 123 1.28 24.66 -7.57
CA THR A 123 0.27 24.57 -6.52
C THR A 123 -0.77 25.67 -6.72
N ASP A 124 -2.03 25.42 -6.36
CA ASP A 124 -3.09 26.42 -6.35
C ASP A 124 -3.38 26.85 -4.90
N ILE A 125 -4.28 27.82 -4.73
CA ILE A 125 -4.95 28.05 -3.45
C ILE A 125 -6.36 27.50 -3.58
N ILE A 126 -6.61 26.36 -2.94
CA ILE A 126 -7.92 25.70 -2.90
C ILE A 126 -8.71 26.18 -1.69
N LYS A 127 -9.97 26.57 -1.92
CA LYS A 127 -10.93 26.90 -0.86
C LYS A 127 -11.11 25.72 0.09
N LYS A 128 -11.15 26.01 1.39
CA LYS A 128 -11.42 25.01 2.43
C LYS A 128 -12.76 24.33 2.18
N PRO A 129 -12.82 22.99 2.07
CA PRO A 129 -14.08 22.29 1.96
C PRO A 129 -14.85 22.40 3.28
N THR A 130 -16.16 22.63 3.21
CA THR A 130 -17.07 22.68 4.37
C THR A 130 -17.01 21.38 5.18
N LYS A 131 -16.90 20.26 4.47
CA LYS A 131 -16.82 18.89 4.99
C LYS A 131 -15.44 18.45 5.50
N LEU A 132 -14.46 19.36 5.64
CA LEU A 132 -13.09 19.00 6.03
C LEU A 132 -13.02 18.15 7.30
N LYS A 133 -13.69 18.58 8.38
CA LYS A 133 -13.66 17.88 9.67
C LYS A 133 -14.24 16.47 9.56
N GLU A 134 -15.31 16.33 8.79
CA GLU A 134 -15.98 15.05 8.53
C GLU A 134 -15.07 14.11 7.75
N MET A 135 -14.45 14.58 6.66
CA MET A 135 -13.48 13.80 5.89
C MET A 135 -12.28 13.36 6.72
N ILE A 136 -11.72 14.23 7.58
CA ILE A 136 -10.64 13.85 8.50
C ILE A 136 -11.12 12.74 9.44
N SER A 137 -12.30 12.88 10.05
CA SER A 137 -12.84 11.87 10.96
C SER A 137 -13.06 10.51 10.27
N LEU A 138 -13.60 10.52 9.05
CA LEU A 138 -13.78 9.31 8.24
C LEU A 138 -12.43 8.68 7.87
N ALA A 139 -11.45 9.48 7.43
CA ALA A 139 -10.11 9.00 7.13
C ALA A 139 -9.47 8.34 8.37
N GLU A 140 -9.56 8.96 9.55
CA GLU A 140 -9.02 8.42 10.80
C GLU A 140 -9.62 7.05 11.12
N LYS A 141 -10.96 6.92 11.01
CA LYS A 141 -11.66 5.64 11.22
C LYS A 141 -11.24 4.56 10.22
N LEU A 142 -11.16 4.90 8.93
CA LEU A 142 -10.76 3.95 7.87
C LEU A 142 -9.29 3.55 7.97
N SER A 143 -8.46 4.37 8.61
CA SER A 143 -7.03 4.12 8.75
C SER A 143 -6.63 3.34 10.00
N ILE A 144 -7.59 2.93 10.84
CA ILE A 144 -7.30 2.43 12.19
C ILE A 144 -6.40 1.19 12.20
N ASP A 145 -6.46 0.34 11.17
CA ASP A 145 -5.71 -0.91 11.07
C ASP A 145 -4.35 -0.76 10.39
N PHE A 146 -4.05 0.41 9.82
CA PHE A 146 -2.83 0.65 9.04
C PHE A 146 -1.85 1.53 9.82
N ASP A 147 -0.56 1.21 9.72
CA ASP A 147 0.52 2.08 10.19
C ASP A 147 0.68 3.31 9.29
N PHE A 148 0.48 3.10 7.99
CA PHE A 148 0.36 4.15 7.00
C PHE A 148 -0.66 3.76 5.92
N VAL A 149 -1.52 4.70 5.56
CA VAL A 149 -2.40 4.58 4.40
C VAL A 149 -2.80 5.97 3.90
N ARG A 150 -3.03 6.10 2.60
CA ARG A 150 -3.64 7.30 2.02
C ARG A 150 -5.11 7.03 1.73
N ILE A 151 -5.99 7.88 2.25
CA ILE A 151 -7.44 7.80 2.02
C ILE A 151 -7.85 8.96 1.12
N ASP A 152 -8.47 8.66 -0.01
CA ASP A 152 -8.87 9.64 -1.01
C ASP A 152 -10.40 9.81 -0.98
N PHE A 153 -10.84 11.07 -0.98
CA PHE A 153 -12.25 11.45 -1.03
C PHE A 153 -12.52 12.47 -2.13
N PHE A 154 -13.74 12.41 -2.65
CA PHE A 154 -14.36 13.50 -3.41
C PHE A 154 -15.48 14.11 -2.58
N VAL A 155 -15.72 15.40 -2.80
CA VAL A 155 -16.91 16.08 -2.29
C VAL A 155 -17.67 16.60 -3.50
N VAL A 156 -18.92 16.18 -3.62
CA VAL A 156 -19.86 16.69 -4.63
C VAL A 156 -21.08 17.18 -3.87
N ASP A 157 -21.36 18.47 -4.01
CA ASP A 157 -22.37 19.16 -3.21
C ASP A 157 -22.13 18.97 -1.71
N GLU A 158 -23.00 18.24 -1.00
CA GLU A 158 -22.86 17.95 0.44
C GLU A 158 -22.46 16.49 0.74
N ASP A 159 -22.25 15.69 -0.31
CA ASP A 159 -21.94 14.27 -0.19
C ASP A 159 -20.43 13.99 -0.30
N ILE A 160 -19.95 13.09 0.55
CA ILE A 160 -18.58 12.61 0.55
C ILE A 160 -18.55 11.24 -0.14
N TYR A 161 -17.72 11.11 -1.17
CA TYR A 161 -17.51 9.86 -1.89
C TYR A 161 -16.11 9.33 -1.63
N CYS A 162 -15.99 8.07 -1.21
CA CYS A 162 -14.70 7.40 -1.09
C CYS A 162 -14.14 7.10 -2.48
N GLY A 163 -12.94 7.60 -2.77
CA GLY A 163 -12.28 7.41 -4.05
C GLY A 163 -11.35 6.21 -4.06
N GLU A 164 -10.38 6.17 -3.15
CA GLU A 164 -9.34 5.15 -3.11
C GLU A 164 -8.74 5.02 -1.70
N ILE A 165 -8.30 3.82 -1.34
CA ILE A 165 -7.44 3.54 -0.19
C ILE A 165 -6.10 3.03 -0.75
N SER A 166 -5.05 3.85 -0.68
CA SER A 166 -3.74 3.54 -1.28
C SER A 166 -2.69 3.25 -0.21
N HIS A 167 -2.10 2.07 -0.24
CA HIS A 167 -1.07 1.63 0.71
C HIS A 167 0.34 2.13 0.37
N TYR A 168 0.65 2.25 -0.93
CA TYR A 168 1.96 2.69 -1.41
C TYR A 168 1.75 3.79 -2.48
N PRO A 169 1.26 4.99 -2.08
CA PRO A 169 1.02 6.07 -3.02
C PRO A 169 2.29 6.38 -3.79
N THR A 170 2.19 6.54 -5.12
CA THR A 170 3.33 6.78 -6.01
C THR A 170 4.42 5.70 -5.97
N ALA A 171 4.05 4.46 -5.62
CA ALA A 171 4.98 3.35 -5.39
C ALA A 171 6.05 3.65 -4.33
N GLY A 172 5.80 4.60 -3.42
CA GLY A 172 6.80 5.06 -2.44
C GLY A 172 7.97 5.87 -3.05
N MET A 173 7.86 6.29 -4.31
CA MET A 173 8.94 6.98 -5.04
C MET A 173 8.73 8.50 -5.18
N ALA A 174 7.68 9.07 -4.58
CA ALA A 174 7.52 10.52 -4.51
C ALA A 174 8.66 11.16 -3.72
N ARG A 175 9.13 12.31 -4.22
CA ARG A 175 10.04 13.21 -3.52
C ARG A 175 9.35 14.54 -3.30
N PHE A 176 9.48 15.06 -2.10
CA PHE A 176 9.00 16.39 -1.76
C PHE A 176 10.14 17.42 -1.83
N GLU A 177 9.75 18.64 -2.15
CA GLU A 177 10.63 19.81 -2.10
C GLU A 177 10.04 20.81 -1.10
N PRO A 178 10.77 21.18 -0.05
CA PRO A 178 12.16 20.81 0.22
C PRO A 178 12.26 19.40 0.86
N GLN A 179 13.43 18.74 0.73
CA GLN A 179 13.63 17.32 1.07
C GLN A 179 13.41 17.03 2.56
N GLU A 180 13.60 18.00 3.45
CA GLU A 180 13.35 17.87 4.88
C GLU A 180 11.90 17.48 5.19
N PHE A 181 10.99 17.79 4.26
CA PHE A 181 9.59 17.41 4.39
C PHE A 181 9.37 15.89 4.28
N ASP A 182 10.12 15.18 3.43
CA ASP A 182 10.10 13.71 3.37
C ASP A 182 10.45 13.11 4.74
N PHE A 183 11.54 13.60 5.35
CA PHE A 183 11.96 13.16 6.68
C PHE A 183 10.93 13.50 7.76
N LYS A 184 10.28 14.67 7.67
CA LYS A 184 9.22 15.06 8.59
C LYS A 184 8.02 14.12 8.51
N LEU A 185 7.60 13.73 7.31
CA LEU A 185 6.53 12.74 7.14
C LEU A 185 6.95 11.37 7.65
N GLY A 186 8.17 10.93 7.33
CA GLY A 186 8.72 9.65 7.78
C GLY A 186 8.74 9.50 9.30
N LYS A 187 8.97 10.59 10.05
CA LYS A 187 8.90 10.57 11.53
C LYS A 187 7.52 10.23 12.10
N TYR A 188 6.44 10.42 11.33
CA TYR A 188 5.11 10.00 11.77
C TYR A 188 4.86 8.52 11.54
N TRP A 189 5.61 7.88 10.64
CA TRP A 189 5.43 6.49 10.31
C TRP A 189 6.11 5.61 11.34
N ASN A 190 5.38 5.30 12.40
CA ASN A 190 5.74 4.19 13.25
C ASN A 190 5.28 2.92 12.55
N LEU A 191 6.21 2.20 11.93
CA LEU A 191 5.89 0.91 11.36
C LEU A 191 5.25 0.08 12.48
N ARG A 192 3.95 -0.19 12.37
CA ARG A 192 3.30 -1.22 13.19
C ARG A 192 3.91 -2.53 12.70
N ARG A 193 5.10 -2.84 13.22
CA ARG A 193 5.45 -4.21 13.53
C ARG A 193 4.26 -4.65 14.33
N TYR A 194 3.38 -5.48 13.75
CA TYR A 194 2.19 -6.01 14.39
C TYR A 194 2.45 -6.08 15.90
N LYS A 195 1.98 -5.06 16.64
CA LYS A 195 2.04 -5.09 18.09
C LYS A 195 0.88 -6.01 18.38
N SER A 196 1.13 -7.31 18.27
CA SER A 196 0.24 -8.33 18.77
C SER A 196 -0.11 -7.87 20.18
N MET A 197 -1.38 -7.55 20.41
CA MET A 197 -1.88 -7.26 21.74
C MET A 197 -1.75 -8.60 22.49
N ASN A 198 -0.57 -8.78 23.09
CA ASN A 198 0.05 -10.00 23.60
C ASN A 198 0.51 -11.07 22.57
N ASN A 199 1.65 -11.67 22.92
CA ASN A 199 2.07 -13.06 22.65
C ASN A 199 2.79 -13.38 21.33
N TYR A 200 4.07 -13.70 21.52
CA TYR A 200 4.92 -14.54 20.69
C TYR A 200 4.22 -15.44 19.66
N LYS A 201 4.81 -15.60 18.48
CA LYS A 201 4.42 -16.64 17.51
C LYS A 201 5.09 -17.96 17.92
N ILE A 202 4.30 -19.02 18.11
CA ILE A 202 4.88 -20.38 18.14
C ILE A 202 5.05 -20.85 16.70
N LYS A 203 6.27 -21.23 16.33
CA LYS A 203 6.57 -21.86 15.05
C LYS A 203 7.24 -23.19 15.27
N GLU A 204 6.92 -24.16 14.44
CA GLU A 204 7.72 -25.38 14.34
C GLU A 204 8.92 -25.09 13.46
N ILE A 205 10.10 -25.23 14.04
CA ILE A 205 11.38 -24.88 13.44
C ILE A 205 12.30 -26.06 13.68
N LEU A 206 12.66 -26.74 12.59
CA LEU A 206 13.61 -27.85 12.60
C LEU A 206 13.19 -28.99 13.55
N GLY A 207 11.88 -29.22 13.73
CA GLY A 207 11.33 -30.24 14.64
C GLY A 207 11.11 -29.77 16.09
N SER A 208 11.41 -28.51 16.40
CA SER A 208 11.22 -27.91 17.72
C SER A 208 10.17 -26.79 17.68
N LYS A 209 9.36 -26.65 18.73
CA LYS A 209 8.45 -25.49 18.87
C LYS A 209 9.22 -24.31 19.46
N MET A 210 9.34 -23.21 18.70
CA MET A 210 9.98 -21.99 19.15
C MET A 210 8.97 -20.88 19.39
N CYS A 211 9.11 -20.20 20.52
CA CYS A 211 8.40 -18.99 20.89
C CYS A 211 9.15 -17.77 20.33
N LEU A 212 8.58 -17.07 19.36
CA LEU A 212 9.22 -15.96 18.65
C LEU A 212 8.52 -14.64 18.98
N ILE A 213 9.25 -13.67 19.52
CA ILE A 213 8.70 -12.37 19.89
C ILE A 213 8.83 -11.42 18.69
N PRO A 214 7.74 -11.00 18.02
CA PRO A 214 7.84 -10.19 16.79
C PRO A 214 8.49 -8.81 17.00
N SER A 215 8.48 -8.32 18.24
CA SER A 215 9.12 -7.06 18.63
C SER A 215 10.62 -7.17 18.88
N ASP A 216 11.20 -8.37 18.93
CA ASP A 216 12.64 -8.54 19.05
C ASP A 216 13.34 -8.01 17.78
N ILE A 217 14.24 -7.04 17.95
CA ILE A 217 14.98 -6.42 16.84
C ILE A 217 16.06 -7.34 16.27
N GLY A 218 16.51 -8.35 17.02
CA GLY A 218 17.55 -9.30 16.60
C GLY A 218 17.01 -10.52 15.84
N LEU A 219 15.70 -10.73 15.84
CA LEU A 219 15.07 -11.86 15.14
C LEU A 219 14.84 -11.57 13.65
N SER A 220 15.18 -12.56 12.82
CA SER A 220 14.86 -12.53 11.39
C SER A 220 13.34 -12.51 11.16
N LYS A 221 12.88 -11.60 10.30
CA LYS A 221 11.46 -11.55 9.88
C LYS A 221 11.02 -12.85 9.18
N GLN A 222 11.90 -13.44 8.38
CA GLN A 222 11.61 -14.71 7.70
C GLN A 222 11.38 -15.84 8.71
N LEU A 223 12.16 -15.85 9.79
CA LEU A 223 12.01 -16.82 10.89
C LEU A 223 10.67 -16.63 11.62
N ILE A 224 10.32 -15.37 11.92
CA ILE A 224 9.06 -15.00 12.60
C ILE A 224 7.83 -15.38 11.75
N GLU A 225 7.87 -15.08 10.45
CA GLU A 225 6.70 -15.27 9.58
C GLU A 225 6.56 -16.70 9.08
N HIS A 226 7.67 -17.31 8.66
CA HIS A 226 7.66 -18.57 7.93
C HIS A 226 8.30 -19.73 8.69
N GLY A 227 8.94 -19.50 9.83
CA GLY A 227 9.70 -20.54 10.54
C GLY A 227 10.99 -20.94 9.81
N ILE A 228 11.42 -20.17 8.82
CA ILE A 228 12.58 -20.46 7.98
C ILE A 228 13.59 -19.33 8.12
N ARG A 229 14.87 -19.67 8.27
CA ARG A 229 15.99 -18.73 8.20
C ARG A 229 17.12 -19.34 7.40
N GLU A 230 17.68 -18.55 6.48
CA GLU A 230 18.93 -18.88 5.75
C GLU A 230 18.87 -20.30 5.13
N GLU A 231 17.83 -20.56 4.33
CA GLU A 231 17.49 -21.89 3.81
C GLU A 231 18.65 -22.60 3.09
N ALA A 232 19.44 -21.87 2.31
CA ALA A 232 20.62 -22.40 1.64
C ALA A 232 21.69 -22.88 2.64
N SER A 233 21.95 -22.11 3.69
CA SER A 233 22.89 -22.46 4.76
C SER A 233 22.39 -23.67 5.55
N VAL A 234 21.09 -23.72 5.85
CA VAL A 234 20.43 -24.88 6.51
C VAL A 234 20.58 -26.15 5.69
N LYS A 235 20.41 -26.06 4.36
CA LYS A 235 20.58 -27.20 3.46
C LYS A 235 22.04 -27.69 3.45
N PHE A 236 22.98 -26.77 3.28
CA PHE A 236 24.41 -27.09 3.27
C PHE A 236 24.89 -27.71 4.60
N MET A 237 24.43 -27.19 5.74
CA MET A 237 24.75 -27.75 7.05
C MET A 237 24.28 -29.19 7.20
N LYS A 238 23.07 -29.52 6.74
CA LYS A 238 22.54 -30.90 6.76
C LYS A 238 23.36 -31.86 5.90
N GLU A 239 23.98 -31.38 4.83
CA GLU A 239 24.84 -32.19 3.96
C GLU A 239 26.19 -32.51 4.62
N ILE A 240 26.65 -31.67 5.56
CA ILE A 240 27.99 -31.79 6.18
C ILE A 240 27.94 -32.50 7.53
N LEU A 241 26.93 -32.20 8.35
CA LEU A 241 26.84 -32.75 9.72
C LEU A 241 26.80 -34.28 9.70
N GLN A 242 27.65 -34.91 10.51
CA GLN A 242 27.65 -36.36 10.69
C GLN A 242 27.00 -36.76 12.01
N PRO A 243 26.32 -37.93 12.07
CA PRO A 243 25.60 -38.37 13.26
C PRO A 243 26.47 -38.60 14.51
N ASP A 244 27.76 -38.88 14.34
CA ASP A 244 28.72 -39.15 15.42
C ASP A 244 29.41 -37.89 15.96
N TRP A 245 29.12 -36.73 15.39
CA TRP A 245 29.74 -35.47 15.80
C TRP A 245 29.18 -34.95 17.11
N THR A 246 30.06 -34.42 17.97
CA THR A 246 29.65 -33.67 19.15
C THR A 246 29.52 -32.19 18.79
N VAL A 247 28.31 -31.66 18.92
CA VAL A 247 27.99 -30.26 18.66
C VAL A 247 28.07 -29.50 19.98
N ILE A 248 28.80 -28.38 19.99
CA ILE A 248 28.94 -27.49 21.15
C ILE A 248 28.49 -26.09 20.73
N ASP A 249 27.43 -25.58 21.35
CA ASP A 249 27.03 -24.17 21.21
C ASP A 249 27.82 -23.32 22.20
N ILE A 250 28.61 -22.38 21.69
CA ILE A 250 29.49 -21.49 22.46
C ILE A 250 29.00 -20.02 22.38
N GLY A 251 27.83 -19.77 21.77
CA GLY A 251 27.39 -18.43 21.38
C GLY A 251 26.21 -17.87 22.19
N ALA A 252 26.15 -16.54 22.30
CA ALA A 252 25.05 -15.80 22.94
C ALA A 252 23.91 -15.40 21.97
N ASN A 253 23.99 -15.77 20.69
CA ASN A 253 23.06 -15.33 19.65
C ASN A 253 22.26 -16.51 19.09
N LEU A 254 20.93 -16.45 19.26
CA LEU A 254 19.90 -17.28 18.61
C LEU A 254 20.31 -18.74 18.34
N GLY A 255 19.97 -19.64 19.27
CA GLY A 255 20.19 -21.10 19.17
C GLY A 255 19.44 -21.82 18.04
N TYR A 256 19.08 -21.14 16.95
CA TYR A 256 18.50 -21.73 15.74
C TYR A 256 19.44 -22.76 15.10
N TYR A 257 20.73 -22.43 14.98
CA TYR A 257 21.72 -23.36 14.44
C TYR A 257 22.04 -24.48 15.42
N ALA A 258 22.14 -24.18 16.72
CA ALA A 258 22.26 -25.20 17.75
C ALA A 258 21.08 -26.19 17.76
N LEU A 259 19.84 -25.72 17.55
CA LEU A 259 18.67 -26.59 17.40
C LEU A 259 18.74 -27.46 16.14
N LEU A 260 19.22 -26.90 15.01
CA LEU A 260 19.44 -27.66 13.78
C LEU A 260 20.42 -28.81 14.01
N GLU A 261 21.57 -28.47 14.56
CA GLU A 261 22.68 -29.39 14.77
C GLU A 261 22.30 -30.48 15.79
N ALA A 262 21.69 -30.09 16.92
CA ALA A 262 21.25 -31.03 17.94
C ALA A 262 20.17 -31.99 17.44
N ASN A 263 19.18 -31.52 16.69
CA ASN A 263 18.12 -32.39 16.14
C ASN A 263 18.64 -33.32 15.04
N TYR A 264 19.65 -32.89 14.28
CA TYR A 264 20.24 -33.73 13.23
C TYR A 264 21.13 -34.82 13.81
N VAL A 265 21.98 -34.49 14.79
CA VAL A 265 22.88 -35.45 15.47
C VAL A 265 22.10 -36.43 16.36
N LYS A 266 21.05 -35.99 17.07
CA LYS A 266 20.27 -36.87 17.98
C LYS A 266 19.44 -37.94 17.30
N LYS A 267 19.20 -37.86 15.99
CA LYS A 267 18.25 -38.73 15.28
C LYS A 267 18.60 -40.23 15.28
N PHE A 268 19.76 -40.62 15.82
CA PHE A 268 20.20 -42.02 15.97
C PHE A 268 20.51 -42.47 17.41
N MET A 269 20.21 -41.66 18.44
CA MET A 269 20.24 -42.14 19.85
C MET A 269 18.88 -42.70 20.32
N GLN A 270 18.05 -43.22 19.39
CA GLN A 270 16.83 -43.98 19.69
C GLN A 270 16.98 -45.41 19.20
#